data_AF-A0AAJ0C8V0-F1
#
_entry.id   AF-A0AAJ0C8V0-F1
#
_cell.length_a   1.000
_cell.length_b   1.000
_cell.length_c   1.000
_cell.angle_alpha   90.00
_cell.angle_beta   90.00
_cell.angle_gamma   90.00
#
_symmetry.space_group_name_H-M   'P 1'
#
loop_
_entity.id
_entity.type
_entity.pdbx_description
1 polymer ?
#
loop_
_entity_poly.entity_id
_entity_poly.type
_entity_poly.pdbx_seq_one_letter_code
_entity_poly.pdbx_strand_id
1 'polypeptide(L)'
;MDPFATLPNEILLFVVQQVPDLGSLHNLRSASPAVASLIREDGNAARITEAVLSATLPDKTQEVVRTLAFVLWGPHSGGPPLASWSAFRHLYHILPIGHAAPPVSEQLPREMPSSVLCRVLALSTNVHRVAHGCLHTLMNRFLSLRPRRPAHPRFNYRRSNFWKSLDRETRQPKPYEPPPQPPSEPAKPSARLAGEAAAPLAWVEEQSALNAAWRLALISALHKSVDSRQCAWPSEDVEKLKNLSPVEFWDLLIGSTSEAEMEWVRAMSDYIGSEVSSSHLLSKQMGAARNCCMAIQAAPDGDWIHDKDQFGQVSAGYSFFREARTLPYSPLRGADFGVFRQYGFGLWSTKRMMGMALLPDPQMTEERFGGNWQNEEHSLFYSWYSILTAQELVDLEDTQRTHWPN
;
A
#
# COMPACT_ATOMS: atom_id res chain seq x y z
N MET A 1 -8.40 -19.86 -33.84
CA MET A 1 -7.62 -21.11 -33.69
C MET A 1 -6.79 -20.94 -32.43
N ASP A 2 -6.79 -21.93 -31.53
CA ASP A 2 -5.98 -21.89 -30.30
C ASP A 2 -4.53 -22.26 -30.62
N PRO A 3 -3.56 -21.32 -30.62
CA PRO A 3 -2.18 -21.61 -30.99
C PRO A 3 -1.47 -22.49 -29.95
N PHE A 4 -1.99 -22.57 -28.73
CA PHE A 4 -1.41 -23.41 -27.68
C PHE A 4 -1.78 -24.88 -27.85
N ALA A 5 -2.87 -25.18 -28.56
CA ALA A 5 -3.31 -26.55 -28.80
C ALA A 5 -2.37 -27.35 -29.73
N THR A 6 -1.47 -26.69 -30.45
CA THR A 6 -0.48 -27.34 -31.33
C THR A 6 0.85 -27.62 -30.63
N LEU A 7 1.05 -27.11 -29.41
CA LEU A 7 2.29 -27.27 -28.66
C LEU A 7 2.29 -28.60 -27.88
N PRO A 8 3.44 -29.31 -27.79
CA PRO A 8 3.60 -30.39 -26.83
C PRO A 8 3.40 -29.90 -25.39
N ASN A 9 2.87 -30.75 -24.50
CA ASN A 9 2.54 -30.38 -23.12
C ASN A 9 3.74 -29.81 -22.34
N GLU A 10 4.95 -30.32 -22.59
CA GLU A 10 6.18 -29.87 -21.92
C GLU A 10 6.53 -28.43 -22.33
N ILE A 11 6.38 -28.12 -23.61
CA ILE A 11 6.61 -26.77 -24.15
C ILE A 11 5.51 -25.83 -23.67
N LEU A 12 4.25 -26.29 -23.70
CA LEU A 12 3.14 -25.50 -23.20
C LEU A 12 3.31 -25.17 -21.71
N LEU A 13 3.71 -26.14 -20.90
CA LEU A 13 4.01 -25.94 -19.49
C LEU A 13 5.10 -24.89 -19.29
N PHE A 14 6.21 -25.01 -20.03
CA PHE A 14 7.28 -24.01 -19.97
C PHE A 14 6.76 -22.60 -20.31
N VAL A 15 6.01 -22.45 -21.40
CA VAL A 15 5.44 -21.15 -21.80
C VAL A 15 4.49 -20.59 -20.73
N VAL A 16 3.59 -21.41 -20.20
CA VAL A 16 2.60 -20.98 -19.20
C VAL A 16 3.27 -20.60 -17.87
N GLN A 17 4.39 -21.21 -17.50
CA GLN A 17 5.17 -20.84 -16.32
C GLN A 17 5.89 -19.47 -16.46
N GLN A 18 6.05 -18.94 -17.67
CA GLN A 18 6.71 -17.66 -17.95
C GLN A 18 5.73 -16.49 -18.11
N VAL A 19 4.46 -16.69 -17.77
CA VAL A 19 3.44 -15.64 -17.84
C VAL A 19 3.76 -14.53 -16.83
N PRO A 20 3.59 -13.24 -17.19
CA PRO A 20 4.13 -12.10 -16.43
C PRO A 20 3.45 -11.84 -15.08
N ASP A 21 2.28 -12.41 -14.82
CA ASP A 21 1.56 -12.27 -13.55
C ASP A 21 0.40 -13.27 -13.44
N LEU A 22 -0.14 -13.43 -12.22
CA LEU A 22 -1.25 -14.35 -11.92
C LEU A 22 -2.56 -14.00 -12.66
N GLY A 23 -2.80 -12.72 -12.95
CA GLY A 23 -3.99 -12.27 -13.68
C GLY A 23 -3.90 -12.62 -15.16
N SER A 24 -2.72 -12.41 -15.77
CA SER A 24 -2.41 -12.87 -17.12
C SER A 24 -2.56 -14.38 -17.24
N LEU A 25 -2.16 -15.15 -16.21
CA LEU A 25 -2.34 -16.60 -16.17
C LEU A 25 -3.82 -16.99 -16.14
N HIS A 26 -4.64 -16.27 -15.37
CA HIS A 26 -6.09 -16.45 -15.35
C HIS A 26 -6.72 -16.19 -16.72
N ASN A 27 -6.32 -15.10 -17.37
CA ASN A 27 -6.82 -14.71 -18.68
C ASN A 27 -6.42 -15.72 -19.76
N LEU A 28 -5.15 -16.16 -19.75
CA LEU A 28 -4.63 -17.16 -20.67
C LEU A 28 -5.38 -18.51 -20.52
N ARG A 29 -5.57 -18.97 -19.29
CA ARG A 29 -6.40 -20.15 -18.98
C ARG A 29 -7.82 -20.02 -19.53
N SER A 30 -8.41 -18.83 -19.43
CA SER A 30 -9.79 -18.59 -19.86
C SER A 30 -9.91 -18.49 -21.39
N ALA A 31 -8.84 -18.04 -22.06
CA ALA A 31 -8.79 -17.88 -23.50
C ALA A 31 -8.39 -19.17 -24.26
N SER A 32 -7.62 -20.07 -23.64
CA SER A 32 -7.11 -21.30 -24.27
C SER A 32 -7.61 -22.57 -23.56
N PRO A 33 -8.44 -23.40 -24.22
CA PRO A 33 -8.81 -24.71 -23.71
C PRO A 33 -7.62 -25.65 -23.46
N ALA A 34 -6.56 -25.55 -24.26
CA ALA A 34 -5.34 -26.35 -24.08
C ALA A 34 -4.67 -26.01 -22.74
N VAL A 35 -4.49 -24.71 -22.44
CA VAL A 35 -3.95 -24.24 -21.15
C VAL A 35 -4.87 -24.63 -19.99
N ALA A 36 -6.19 -24.51 -20.16
CA ALA A 36 -7.15 -24.94 -19.15
C ALA A 36 -7.07 -26.43 -18.85
N SER A 37 -6.81 -27.27 -19.86
CA SER A 37 -6.60 -28.70 -19.68
C SER A 37 -5.31 -28.99 -18.93
N LEU A 38 -4.19 -28.37 -19.35
CA LEU A 38 -2.90 -28.52 -18.71
C LEU A 38 -2.95 -28.17 -17.20
N ILE A 39 -3.65 -27.10 -16.83
CA ILE A 39 -3.82 -26.69 -15.42
C ILE A 39 -4.64 -27.70 -14.62
N ARG A 40 -5.58 -28.44 -15.25
CA ARG A 40 -6.39 -29.44 -14.54
C ARG A 40 -5.65 -30.74 -14.26
N GLU A 41 -4.54 -31.00 -14.95
CA GLU A 41 -3.71 -32.17 -14.70
C GLU A 41 -3.09 -32.12 -13.30
N ASP A 42 -2.97 -33.29 -12.65
CA ASP A 42 -2.58 -33.40 -11.25
C ASP A 42 -1.21 -32.76 -10.99
N GLY A 43 -1.15 -31.88 -10.00
CA GLY A 43 0.06 -31.14 -9.60
C GLY A 43 0.47 -29.98 -10.52
N ASN A 44 -0.04 -29.89 -11.75
CA ASN A 44 0.34 -28.82 -12.68
C ASN A 44 -0.19 -27.46 -12.23
N ALA A 45 -1.41 -27.37 -11.70
CA ALA A 45 -1.96 -26.12 -11.18
C ALA A 45 -1.04 -25.49 -10.12
N ALA A 46 -0.59 -26.27 -9.14
CA ALA A 46 0.28 -25.81 -8.06
C ALA A 46 1.64 -25.38 -8.61
N ARG A 47 2.25 -26.23 -9.44
CA ARG A 47 3.55 -25.97 -10.07
C ARG A 47 3.56 -24.70 -10.94
N ILE A 48 2.52 -24.48 -11.74
CA ILE A 48 2.38 -23.31 -12.60
C ILE A 48 2.15 -22.06 -11.75
N THR A 49 1.20 -22.12 -10.82
CA THR A 49 0.85 -20.98 -9.97
C THR A 49 2.04 -20.54 -9.14
N GLU A 50 2.77 -21.49 -8.55
CA GLU A 50 3.97 -21.22 -7.77
C GLU A 50 5.07 -20.59 -8.63
N ALA A 51 5.34 -21.12 -9.83
CA ALA A 51 6.35 -20.56 -10.72
C ALA A 51 6.06 -19.09 -11.08
N VAL A 52 4.81 -18.77 -11.43
CA VAL A 52 4.40 -17.38 -11.72
C VAL A 52 4.47 -16.52 -10.46
N LEU A 53 3.99 -17.02 -9.33
CA LEU A 53 4.01 -16.32 -8.05
C LEU A 53 5.44 -15.94 -7.62
N SER A 54 6.37 -16.89 -7.63
CA SER A 54 7.79 -16.67 -7.26
C SER A 54 8.52 -15.73 -8.23
N ALA A 55 8.15 -15.73 -9.52
CA ALA A 55 8.77 -14.87 -10.51
C ALA A 55 8.29 -13.42 -10.45
N THR A 56 7.06 -13.18 -10.00
CA THR A 56 6.36 -11.90 -10.24
C THR A 56 6.05 -11.11 -8.98
N LEU A 57 5.95 -11.76 -7.81
CA LEU A 57 5.58 -11.12 -6.56
C LEU A 57 6.74 -11.09 -5.56
N PRO A 58 6.85 -10.05 -4.70
CA PRO A 58 7.77 -10.05 -3.56
C PRO A 58 7.42 -11.12 -2.54
N ASP A 59 8.40 -11.65 -1.81
CA ASP A 59 8.25 -12.78 -0.88
C ASP A 59 7.13 -12.57 0.15
N LYS A 60 7.04 -11.38 0.76
CA LYS A 60 5.93 -11.05 1.69
C LYS A 60 4.55 -11.19 1.03
N THR A 61 4.42 -10.83 -0.24
CA THR A 61 3.15 -10.95 -0.97
C THR A 61 2.88 -12.42 -1.34
N GLN A 62 3.94 -13.16 -1.68
CA GLN A 62 3.85 -14.61 -1.93
C GLN A 62 3.29 -15.34 -0.71
N GLU A 63 3.77 -15.03 0.50
CA GLU A 63 3.27 -15.59 1.77
C GLU A 63 1.77 -15.34 1.98
N VAL A 64 1.31 -14.11 1.72
CA VAL A 64 -0.11 -13.74 1.85
C VAL A 64 -0.97 -14.54 0.85
N VAL A 65 -0.52 -14.67 -0.39
CA VAL A 65 -1.24 -15.42 -1.43
C VAL A 65 -1.24 -16.92 -1.14
N ARG A 66 -0.13 -17.50 -0.67
CA ARG A 66 -0.06 -18.91 -0.24
C ARG A 66 -1.01 -19.16 0.93
N THR A 67 -0.99 -18.29 1.94
CA THR A 67 -1.92 -18.38 3.09
C THR A 67 -3.37 -18.32 2.61
N LEU A 68 -3.69 -17.40 1.70
CA LEU A 68 -5.02 -17.30 1.11
C LEU A 68 -5.41 -18.61 0.41
N ALA A 69 -4.50 -19.22 -0.35
CA ALA A 69 -4.76 -20.51 -1.00
C ALA A 69 -5.11 -21.60 0.03
N PHE A 70 -4.41 -21.67 1.16
CA PHE A 70 -4.74 -22.59 2.25
C PHE A 70 -6.10 -22.31 2.91
N VAL A 71 -6.43 -21.04 3.15
CA VAL A 71 -7.75 -20.64 3.66
C VAL A 71 -8.87 -21.06 2.69
N LEU A 72 -8.64 -20.87 1.39
CA LEU A 72 -9.60 -21.25 0.34
C LEU A 72 -9.69 -22.76 0.12
N TRP A 73 -8.64 -23.51 0.41
CA TRP A 73 -8.61 -24.97 0.38
C TRP A 73 -9.54 -25.51 1.48
N GLY A 74 -9.27 -25.13 2.73
CA GLY A 74 -10.11 -25.47 3.88
C GLY A 74 -10.30 -26.98 4.14
N PRO A 75 -10.90 -27.35 5.28
CA PRO A 75 -11.03 -28.76 5.69
C PRO A 75 -11.94 -29.57 4.77
N HIS A 76 -12.99 -28.93 4.24
CA HIS A 76 -14.03 -29.56 3.43
C HIS A 76 -13.51 -30.05 2.07
N SER A 77 -12.38 -29.53 1.59
CA SER A 77 -11.75 -29.98 0.34
C SER A 77 -10.45 -30.75 0.60
N GLY A 78 -10.27 -31.30 1.81
CA GLY A 78 -9.09 -32.09 2.21
C GLY A 78 -7.88 -31.25 2.63
N GLY A 79 -8.04 -29.95 2.83
CA GLY A 79 -6.99 -29.06 3.32
C GLY A 79 -6.80 -29.13 4.84
N PRO A 80 -5.76 -28.47 5.38
CA PRO A 80 -5.45 -28.51 6.81
C PRO A 80 -6.59 -27.90 7.65
N PRO A 81 -6.88 -28.46 8.84
CA PRO A 81 -7.90 -27.92 9.72
C PRO A 81 -7.47 -26.58 10.31
N LEU A 82 -8.16 -25.51 9.91
CA LEU A 82 -8.12 -24.22 10.60
C LEU A 82 -9.09 -24.28 11.76
N ALA A 83 -8.64 -24.76 12.93
CA ALA A 83 -9.51 -25.02 14.09
C ALA A 83 -9.72 -23.80 15.00
N SER A 84 -8.86 -22.78 14.92
CA SER A 84 -8.88 -21.60 15.81
C SER A 84 -8.07 -20.44 15.22
N TRP A 85 -8.17 -19.26 15.86
CA TRP A 85 -7.28 -18.13 15.58
C TRP A 85 -5.80 -18.50 15.77
N SER A 86 -5.48 -19.27 16.81
CA SER A 86 -4.12 -19.73 17.08
C SER A 86 -3.60 -20.68 15.99
N ALA A 87 -4.45 -21.57 15.46
CA ALA A 87 -4.09 -22.45 14.35
C ALA A 87 -3.85 -21.66 13.05
N PHE A 88 -4.67 -20.65 12.77
CA PHE A 88 -4.45 -19.75 11.63
C PHE A 88 -3.15 -18.95 11.77
N ARG A 89 -2.89 -18.39 12.95
CA ARG A 89 -1.63 -17.69 13.23
C ARG A 89 -0.45 -18.64 13.08
N HIS A 90 -0.54 -19.85 13.61
CA HIS A 90 0.51 -20.85 13.44
C HIS A 90 0.74 -21.16 11.96
N LEU A 91 -0.30 -21.37 11.17
CA LEU A 91 -0.19 -21.57 9.71
C LEU A 91 0.53 -20.40 9.03
N TYR A 92 0.16 -19.16 9.36
CA TYR A 92 0.79 -17.97 8.79
C TYR A 92 2.28 -17.86 9.14
N HIS A 93 2.67 -18.17 10.37
CA HIS A 93 4.05 -18.11 10.85
C HIS A 93 4.91 -19.32 10.46
N ILE A 94 4.29 -20.47 10.19
CA ILE A 94 4.95 -21.68 9.70
C ILE A 94 5.39 -21.52 8.23
N LEU A 95 4.61 -20.78 7.43
CA LEU A 95 5.06 -20.32 6.11
C LEU A 95 6.19 -19.31 6.36
N PRO A 96 7.35 -19.49 5.70
CA PRO A 96 8.67 -19.25 6.30
C PRO A 96 8.89 -17.80 6.74
N ILE A 97 8.82 -17.59 8.05
CA ILE A 97 9.46 -16.43 8.69
C ILE A 97 10.89 -16.85 9.03
N GLY A 98 11.85 -16.09 8.51
CA GLY A 98 13.27 -16.35 8.64
C GLY A 98 13.72 -16.77 10.05
N HIS A 99 14.60 -17.77 10.04
CA HIS A 99 15.71 -18.00 10.97
C HIS A 99 15.66 -19.03 12.11
N ALA A 100 14.65 -19.91 12.29
CA ALA A 100 14.82 -20.94 13.34
C ALA A 100 14.11 -22.30 13.23
N ALA A 101 13.20 -22.55 12.29
CA ALA A 101 12.48 -23.84 12.22
C ALA A 101 12.47 -24.42 10.80
N PRO A 102 12.49 -25.77 10.63
CA PRO A 102 12.48 -26.38 9.31
C PRO A 102 11.16 -26.04 8.59
N PRO A 103 11.20 -25.67 7.30
CA PRO A 103 10.06 -25.08 6.60
C PRO A 103 9.01 -26.14 6.28
N VAL A 104 7.77 -25.88 6.67
CA VAL A 104 6.63 -26.51 6.00
C VAL A 104 6.44 -25.74 4.68
N SER A 105 7.07 -26.30 3.64
CA SER A 105 7.03 -25.95 2.21
C SER A 105 6.97 -24.45 1.85
N GLU A 106 8.09 -23.94 1.32
CA GLU A 106 8.19 -22.67 0.56
C GLU A 106 7.26 -22.62 -0.68
N GLN A 107 6.54 -23.70 -0.99
CA GLN A 107 5.77 -23.89 -2.21
C GLN A 107 4.35 -24.40 -1.93
N LEU A 108 3.41 -24.04 -2.80
CA LEU A 108 2.06 -24.61 -2.83
C LEU A 108 2.09 -26.15 -2.95
N PRO A 109 1.36 -26.90 -2.09
CA PRO A 109 1.28 -28.36 -2.18
C PRO A 109 0.73 -28.85 -3.51
N ARG A 110 1.29 -29.94 -4.04
CA ARG A 110 0.85 -30.53 -5.33
C ARG A 110 -0.55 -31.14 -5.24
N GLU A 111 -0.94 -31.54 -4.04
CA GLU A 111 -2.25 -32.10 -3.70
C GLU A 111 -3.34 -31.03 -3.65
N MET A 112 -2.97 -29.74 -3.67
CA MET A 112 -3.94 -28.66 -3.63
C MET A 112 -4.87 -28.74 -4.86
N PRO A 113 -6.20 -28.79 -4.67
CA PRO A 113 -7.13 -28.93 -5.78
C PRO A 113 -6.97 -27.79 -6.80
N SER A 114 -6.95 -28.14 -8.08
CA SER A 114 -6.85 -27.14 -9.17
C SER A 114 -7.98 -26.12 -9.11
N SER A 115 -9.16 -26.47 -8.58
CA SER A 115 -10.28 -25.56 -8.35
C SER A 115 -9.97 -24.44 -7.35
N VAL A 116 -9.19 -24.72 -6.30
CA VAL A 116 -8.74 -23.72 -5.31
C VAL A 116 -7.79 -22.73 -5.97
N LEU A 117 -6.80 -23.24 -6.70
CA LEU A 117 -5.83 -22.39 -7.40
C LEU A 117 -6.50 -21.58 -8.52
N CYS A 118 -7.46 -22.14 -9.23
CA CYS A 118 -8.26 -21.38 -10.19
C CYS A 118 -9.03 -20.23 -9.53
N ARG A 119 -9.49 -20.37 -8.27
CA ARG A 119 -10.10 -19.28 -7.52
C ARG A 119 -9.08 -18.23 -7.12
N VAL A 120 -7.87 -18.61 -6.72
CA VAL A 120 -6.75 -17.67 -6.47
C VAL A 120 -6.43 -16.87 -7.73
N LEU A 121 -6.32 -17.54 -8.88
CA LEU A 121 -6.11 -16.89 -10.19
C LEU A 121 -7.28 -15.97 -10.57
N ALA A 122 -8.52 -16.34 -10.27
CA ALA A 122 -9.65 -15.44 -10.52
C ALA A 122 -9.58 -14.20 -9.60
N LEU A 123 -9.20 -14.39 -8.33
CA LEU A 123 -9.03 -13.30 -7.37
C LEU A 123 -7.90 -12.35 -7.75
N SER A 124 -6.81 -12.83 -8.34
CA SER A 124 -5.68 -11.97 -8.75
C SER A 124 -6.10 -10.87 -9.71
N THR A 125 -7.02 -11.15 -10.64
CA THR A 125 -7.55 -10.12 -11.56
C THR A 125 -8.33 -9.03 -10.83
N ASN A 126 -9.08 -9.39 -9.78
CA ASN A 126 -9.82 -8.43 -8.96
C ASN A 126 -8.88 -7.64 -8.05
N VAL A 127 -7.89 -8.31 -7.45
CA VAL A 127 -6.85 -7.68 -6.63
C VAL A 127 -6.09 -6.64 -7.44
N HIS A 128 -5.64 -6.99 -8.64
CA HIS A 128 -4.94 -6.08 -9.53
C HIS A 128 -5.82 -4.88 -9.91
N ARG A 129 -7.07 -5.12 -10.29
CA ARG A 129 -8.03 -4.05 -10.63
C ARG A 129 -8.26 -3.09 -9.46
N VAL A 130 -8.47 -3.61 -8.25
CA VAL A 130 -8.71 -2.80 -7.05
C VAL A 130 -7.45 -2.00 -6.69
N ALA A 131 -6.28 -2.63 -6.74
CA ALA A 131 -5.00 -1.98 -6.45
C ALA A 131 -4.74 -0.80 -7.40
N HIS A 132 -4.87 -1.03 -8.71
CA HIS A 132 -4.69 0.02 -9.72
C HIS A 132 -5.76 1.11 -9.63
N GLY A 133 -7.03 0.76 -9.41
CA GLY A 133 -8.10 1.75 -9.21
C GLY A 133 -7.82 2.69 -8.03
N CYS A 134 -7.34 2.14 -6.91
CA CYS A 134 -6.90 2.90 -5.75
C CYS A 134 -5.72 3.83 -6.11
N LEU A 135 -4.65 3.28 -6.71
CA LEU A 135 -3.46 4.04 -7.12
C LEU A 135 -3.82 5.21 -8.04
N HIS A 136 -4.65 5.00 -9.05
CA HIS A 136 -5.07 6.08 -9.95
C HIS A 136 -5.90 7.14 -9.25
N THR A 137 -6.78 6.74 -8.34
CA THR A 137 -7.59 7.69 -7.55
C THR A 137 -6.69 8.56 -6.68
N LEU A 138 -5.74 7.94 -5.96
CA LEU A 138 -4.78 8.65 -5.12
C LEU A 138 -3.86 9.53 -5.97
N MET A 139 -3.40 9.05 -7.13
CA MET A 139 -2.56 9.82 -8.05
C MET A 139 -3.28 11.06 -8.58
N ASN A 140 -4.54 10.93 -8.99
CA ASN A 140 -5.34 12.06 -9.46
C ASN A 140 -5.49 13.13 -8.36
N ARG A 141 -5.77 12.69 -7.13
CA ARG A 141 -5.82 13.61 -5.97
C ARG A 141 -4.47 14.25 -5.72
N PHE A 142 -3.39 13.47 -5.74
CA PHE A 142 -2.01 13.94 -5.55
C PHE A 142 -1.61 15.01 -6.58
N LEU A 143 -1.86 14.78 -7.86
CA LEU A 143 -1.54 15.73 -8.94
C LEU A 143 -2.46 16.97 -8.95
N SER A 144 -3.63 16.88 -8.33
CA SER A 144 -4.52 18.02 -8.14
C SER A 144 -4.02 18.99 -7.07
N LEU A 145 -3.09 18.56 -6.21
CA LEU A 145 -2.53 19.40 -5.14
C LEU A 145 -1.85 20.65 -5.70
N ARG A 146 -1.90 21.71 -4.91
CA ARG A 146 -1.26 23.00 -5.18
C ARG A 146 -0.42 23.44 -3.97
N PRO A 147 0.62 22.67 -3.60
CA PRO A 147 1.44 23.01 -2.46
C PRO A 147 2.05 24.40 -2.63
N ARG A 148 2.09 25.16 -1.54
CA ARG A 148 2.68 26.50 -1.48
C ARG A 148 3.89 26.47 -0.56
N ARG A 149 4.80 27.42 -0.72
CA ARG A 149 5.95 27.59 0.17
C ARG A 149 6.16 29.05 0.55
N PRO A 150 6.86 29.36 1.65
CA PRO A 150 7.17 30.73 2.02
C PRO A 150 7.98 31.42 0.90
N ALA A 151 7.59 32.63 0.52
CA ALA A 151 8.29 33.41 -0.50
C ALA A 151 9.71 33.76 -0.07
N HIS A 152 9.93 34.00 1.23
CA HIS A 152 11.25 34.29 1.79
C HIS A 152 12.02 32.98 2.09
N PRO A 153 13.15 32.68 1.42
CA PRO A 153 13.85 31.41 1.57
C PRO A 153 14.40 31.14 2.98
N ARG A 154 14.63 32.19 3.79
CA ARG A 154 15.11 32.05 5.18
C ARG A 154 13.99 32.03 6.22
N PHE A 155 12.73 31.87 5.79
CA PHE A 155 11.63 31.70 6.73
C PHE A 155 11.89 30.46 7.58
N ASN A 156 11.67 30.58 8.89
CA ASN A 156 12.05 29.56 9.85
C ASN A 156 11.08 29.58 11.03
N TYR A 157 10.27 28.52 11.15
CA TYR A 157 9.28 28.42 12.24
C TYR A 157 9.93 28.41 13.62
N ARG A 158 11.11 27.81 13.77
CA ARG A 158 11.85 27.78 15.03
C ARG A 158 12.30 29.17 15.48
N ARG A 159 12.55 30.09 14.55
CA ARG A 159 12.92 31.50 14.84
C ARG A 159 11.72 32.41 15.08
N SER A 160 10.52 32.01 14.69
CA SER A 160 9.32 32.87 14.72
C SER A 160 8.80 33.23 16.11
N ASN A 161 9.44 32.79 17.21
CA ASN A 161 9.00 32.92 18.61
C ASN A 161 7.61 32.34 18.92
N PHE A 162 6.84 31.95 17.90
CA PHE A 162 5.49 31.43 17.99
C PHE A 162 5.38 30.23 18.94
N TRP A 163 6.32 29.30 18.86
CA TRP A 163 6.33 28.05 19.65
C TRP A 163 6.96 28.18 21.03
N LYS A 164 7.26 29.40 21.48
CA LYS A 164 7.74 29.62 22.85
C LYS A 164 6.53 29.71 23.76
N SER A 165 6.33 28.68 24.58
CA SER A 165 5.26 28.64 25.57
C SER A 165 5.40 29.70 26.66
N LEU A 166 6.61 30.23 26.87
CA LEU A 166 6.85 31.32 27.80
C LEU A 166 7.20 32.59 27.03
N ASP A 167 6.55 33.67 27.40
CA ASP A 167 6.93 35.00 26.98
C ASP A 167 8.36 35.32 27.47
N ARG A 168 9.17 35.91 26.59
CA ARG A 168 10.62 36.08 26.84
C ARG A 168 10.90 37.10 27.94
N GLU A 169 10.04 38.10 28.09
CA GLU A 169 10.24 39.23 29.01
C GLU A 169 9.62 38.92 30.37
N THR A 170 8.39 38.42 30.36
CA THR A 170 7.59 38.19 31.57
C THR A 170 7.76 36.79 32.15
N ARG A 171 8.30 35.83 31.37
CA ARG A 171 8.36 34.39 31.70
C ARG A 171 7.01 33.77 32.05
N GLN A 172 5.91 34.40 31.62
CA GLN A 172 4.57 33.87 31.81
C GLN A 172 4.16 32.98 30.63
N PRO A 173 3.23 32.03 30.84
CA PRO A 173 2.63 31.26 29.77
C PRO A 173 2.01 32.17 28.72
N LYS A 174 2.46 32.02 27.47
CA LYS A 174 1.93 32.74 26.32
C LYS A 174 0.62 32.07 25.90
N PRO A 175 -0.47 32.81 25.65
CA PRO A 175 -1.66 32.25 25.02
C PRO A 175 -1.32 31.56 23.70
N TYR A 176 -2.07 30.51 23.37
CA TYR A 176 -1.97 29.90 22.06
C TYR A 176 -2.31 30.92 20.98
N GLU A 177 -1.42 31.04 19.99
CA GLU A 177 -1.67 31.74 18.73
C GLU A 177 -1.68 30.68 17.61
N PRO A 178 -2.23 30.94 16.42
CA PRO A 178 -2.12 30.05 15.26
C PRO A 178 -0.79 30.24 14.50
N PRO A 179 -0.24 29.19 13.84
CA PRO A 179 1.05 29.27 13.16
C PRO A 179 1.13 30.44 12.16
N PRO A 180 2.28 31.15 12.08
CA PRO A 180 2.42 32.28 11.18
C PRO A 180 2.26 31.86 9.72
N GLN A 181 1.47 32.63 8.97
CA GLN A 181 1.25 32.45 7.54
C GLN A 181 2.01 33.55 6.76
N PRO A 182 3.31 33.39 6.48
CA PRO A 182 4.06 34.36 5.68
C PRO A 182 3.49 34.46 4.25
N PRO A 183 3.80 35.54 3.51
CA PRO A 183 3.59 35.58 2.08
C PRO A 183 4.16 34.32 1.42
N SER A 184 3.35 33.67 0.59
CA SER A 184 3.69 32.38 0.00
C SER A 184 3.53 32.36 -1.51
N GLU A 185 4.31 31.52 -2.15
CA GLU A 185 4.33 31.28 -3.59
C GLU A 185 4.07 29.79 -3.89
N PRO A 186 3.70 29.42 -5.12
CA PRO A 186 3.60 28.02 -5.50
C PRO A 186 4.92 27.28 -5.25
N ALA A 187 4.87 26.12 -4.60
CA ALA A 187 6.02 25.24 -4.47
C ALA A 187 6.34 24.64 -5.84
N LYS A 188 7.61 24.69 -6.23
CA LYS A 188 8.10 24.15 -7.50
C LYS A 188 9.27 23.20 -7.21
N PRO A 189 9.29 22.00 -7.80
CA PRO A 189 10.45 21.11 -7.74
C PRO A 189 11.64 21.74 -8.46
N SER A 190 12.84 21.16 -8.31
CA SER A 190 13.95 21.49 -9.19
C SER A 190 13.64 21.12 -10.64
N ALA A 191 14.36 21.73 -11.58
CA ALA A 191 14.24 21.41 -13.00
C ALA A 191 14.53 19.92 -13.28
N ARG A 192 15.41 19.28 -12.50
CA ARG A 192 15.77 17.87 -12.65
C ARG A 192 14.62 16.93 -12.31
N LEU A 193 13.79 17.30 -11.33
CA LEU A 193 12.66 16.49 -10.87
C LEU A 193 11.33 16.98 -11.46
N ALA A 194 11.38 17.92 -12.39
CA ALA A 194 10.20 18.37 -13.12
C ALA A 194 9.64 17.20 -13.94
N GLY A 195 8.43 16.77 -13.60
CA GLY A 195 7.76 15.64 -14.24
C GLY A 195 7.77 14.34 -13.42
N GLU A 196 8.66 14.21 -12.42
CA GLU A 196 8.71 13.02 -11.55
C GLU A 196 7.40 12.81 -10.77
N ALA A 197 6.73 13.90 -10.40
CA ALA A 197 5.40 13.84 -9.79
C ALA A 197 4.39 13.06 -10.65
N ALA A 198 4.44 13.26 -11.96
CA ALA A 198 3.51 12.69 -12.95
C ALA A 198 4.13 11.50 -13.71
N ALA A 199 5.31 11.02 -13.30
CA ALA A 199 5.93 9.84 -13.88
C ALA A 199 5.03 8.61 -13.70
N PRO A 200 5.19 7.56 -14.54
CA PRO A 200 4.52 6.27 -14.33
C PRO A 200 4.69 5.76 -12.90
N LEU A 201 3.77 4.90 -12.45
CA LEU A 201 3.83 4.29 -11.13
C LEU A 201 5.17 3.58 -10.94
N ALA A 202 5.88 3.84 -9.85
CA ALA A 202 7.11 3.09 -9.57
C ALA A 202 6.74 1.64 -9.20
N TRP A 203 7.62 0.69 -9.51
CA TRP A 203 7.41 -0.72 -9.17
C TRP A 203 7.06 -0.92 -7.69
N VAL A 204 7.76 -0.23 -6.78
CA VAL A 204 7.51 -0.32 -5.34
C VAL A 204 6.12 0.18 -4.94
N GLU A 205 5.60 1.21 -5.62
CA GLU A 205 4.25 1.74 -5.40
C GLU A 205 3.20 0.71 -5.81
N GLU A 206 3.37 0.09 -6.99
CA GLU A 206 2.47 -0.93 -7.50
C GLU A 206 2.48 -2.19 -6.62
N GLN A 207 3.66 -2.73 -6.29
CA GLN A 207 3.77 -3.94 -5.49
C GLN A 207 3.23 -3.75 -4.07
N SER A 208 3.41 -2.56 -3.48
CA SER A 208 2.87 -2.27 -2.16
C SER A 208 1.35 -2.21 -2.18
N ALA A 209 0.75 -1.64 -3.23
CA ALA A 209 -0.70 -1.66 -3.44
C ALA A 209 -1.24 -3.08 -3.63
N LEU A 210 -0.56 -3.89 -4.45
CA LEU A 210 -0.93 -5.29 -4.68
C LEU A 210 -0.85 -6.10 -3.37
N ASN A 211 0.21 -5.92 -2.59
CA ASN A 211 0.35 -6.56 -1.28
C ASN A 211 -0.80 -6.19 -0.34
N ALA A 212 -1.14 -4.90 -0.22
CA ALA A 212 -2.27 -4.47 0.61
C ALA A 212 -3.62 -5.02 0.13
N ALA A 213 -3.85 -5.07 -1.19
CA ALA A 213 -5.06 -5.65 -1.75
C ALA A 213 -5.13 -7.18 -1.51
N TRP A 214 -4.03 -7.91 -1.63
CA TRP A 214 -3.97 -9.33 -1.25
C TRP A 214 -4.22 -9.55 0.24
N ARG A 215 -3.67 -8.68 1.10
CA ARG A 215 -3.90 -8.72 2.54
C ARG A 215 -5.39 -8.57 2.88
N LEU A 216 -6.08 -7.63 2.22
CA LEU A 216 -7.54 -7.47 2.38
C LEU A 216 -8.33 -8.65 1.80
N ALA A 217 -7.87 -9.24 0.69
CA ALA A 217 -8.48 -10.45 0.13
C ALA A 217 -8.37 -11.64 1.08
N LEU A 218 -7.23 -11.79 1.79
CA LEU A 218 -7.05 -12.81 2.82
C LEU A 218 -8.02 -12.63 3.99
N ILE A 219 -8.12 -11.42 4.53
CA ILE A 219 -9.08 -11.12 5.63
C ILE A 219 -10.50 -11.46 5.18
N SER A 220 -10.88 -11.02 3.98
CA SER A 220 -12.22 -11.25 3.42
C SER A 220 -12.51 -12.74 3.22
N ALA A 221 -11.53 -13.51 2.75
CA ALA A 221 -11.66 -14.96 2.57
C ALA A 221 -11.81 -15.67 3.92
N LEU A 222 -11.07 -15.24 4.94
CA LEU A 222 -11.12 -15.80 6.28
C LEU A 222 -12.46 -15.48 6.98
N HIS A 223 -12.95 -14.24 6.88
CA HIS A 223 -14.29 -13.87 7.33
C HIS A 223 -15.35 -14.77 6.69
N LYS A 224 -15.29 -14.93 5.37
CA LYS A 224 -16.22 -15.79 4.64
C LYS A 224 -16.14 -17.26 5.05
N SER A 225 -14.94 -17.81 5.31
CA SER A 225 -14.80 -19.21 5.73
C SER A 225 -15.38 -19.44 7.13
N VAL A 226 -15.23 -18.46 8.02
CA VAL A 226 -15.81 -18.50 9.36
C VAL A 226 -17.34 -18.35 9.31
N ASP A 227 -17.87 -17.38 8.56
CA ASP A 227 -19.32 -17.15 8.46
C ASP A 227 -20.07 -18.31 7.81
N SER A 228 -19.45 -18.95 6.80
CA SER A 228 -20.01 -20.14 6.15
C SER A 228 -19.84 -21.43 6.95
N ARG A 229 -19.32 -21.36 8.18
CA ARG A 229 -19.01 -22.51 9.06
C ARG A 229 -18.12 -23.56 8.38
N GLN A 230 -17.28 -23.13 7.43
CA GLN A 230 -16.27 -23.99 6.82
C GLN A 230 -15.14 -24.32 7.79
N CYS A 231 -14.96 -23.47 8.81
CA CYS A 231 -14.03 -23.65 9.91
C CYS A 231 -14.79 -23.87 11.22
N ALA A 232 -14.36 -24.84 12.03
CA ALA A 232 -14.96 -25.15 13.33
C ALA A 232 -14.37 -24.27 14.45
N TRP A 233 -14.31 -22.96 14.21
CA TRP A 233 -13.69 -22.02 15.17
C TRP A 233 -14.58 -21.85 16.42
N PRO A 234 -13.99 -21.71 17.61
CA PRO A 234 -14.72 -21.31 18.81
C PRO A 234 -15.44 -19.98 18.60
N SER A 235 -16.64 -19.82 19.18
CA SER A 235 -17.42 -18.57 19.04
C SER A 235 -16.65 -17.33 19.49
N GLU A 236 -15.79 -17.46 20.50
CA GLU A 236 -14.91 -16.38 20.96
C GLU A 236 -13.95 -15.90 19.86
N ASP A 237 -13.31 -16.82 19.14
CA ASP A 237 -12.40 -16.49 18.03
C ASP A 237 -13.16 -15.89 16.84
N VAL A 238 -14.38 -16.34 16.58
CA VAL A 238 -15.25 -15.79 15.53
C VAL A 238 -15.63 -14.35 15.84
N GLU A 239 -16.13 -14.09 17.05
CA GLU A 239 -16.51 -12.74 17.49
C GLU A 239 -15.29 -11.82 17.54
N LYS A 240 -14.14 -12.33 18.00
CA LYS A 240 -12.88 -11.59 17.94
C LYS A 240 -12.55 -11.19 16.50
N LEU A 241 -12.56 -12.14 15.56
CA LEU A 241 -12.22 -11.89 14.15
C LEU A 241 -13.15 -10.86 13.48
N LYS A 242 -14.45 -10.87 13.81
CA LYS A 242 -15.45 -9.93 13.26
C LYS A 242 -15.26 -8.50 13.74
N ASN A 243 -14.77 -8.33 14.96
CA ASN A 243 -14.59 -7.01 15.58
C ASN A 243 -13.23 -6.37 15.24
N LEU A 244 -12.33 -7.09 14.58
CA LEU A 244 -11.02 -6.54 14.18
C LEU A 244 -11.14 -5.70 12.91
N SER A 245 -10.62 -4.48 12.97
CA SER A 245 -10.27 -3.74 11.76
C SER A 245 -9.14 -4.46 10.99
N PRO A 246 -8.98 -4.20 9.69
CA PRO A 246 -7.89 -4.79 8.92
C PRO A 246 -6.50 -4.53 9.53
N VAL A 247 -6.30 -3.36 10.13
CA VAL A 247 -5.03 -3.00 10.77
C VAL A 247 -4.79 -3.85 12.02
N GLU A 248 -5.76 -3.89 12.92
CA GLU A 248 -5.66 -4.67 14.17
C GLU A 248 -5.47 -6.16 13.87
N PHE A 249 -6.11 -6.67 12.81
CA PHE A 249 -5.90 -8.04 12.33
C PHE A 249 -4.42 -8.31 12.03
N TRP A 250 -3.77 -7.44 11.26
CA TRP A 250 -2.37 -7.62 10.88
C TRP A 250 -1.41 -7.40 12.05
N ASP A 251 -1.70 -6.44 12.93
CA ASP A 251 -0.91 -6.21 14.13
C ASP A 251 -0.96 -7.41 15.09
N LEU A 252 -2.13 -8.01 15.27
CA LEU A 252 -2.27 -9.24 16.06
C LEU A 252 -1.61 -10.46 15.40
N LEU A 253 -1.61 -10.51 14.07
CA LEU A 253 -1.03 -11.62 13.32
C LEU A 253 0.49 -11.56 13.37
N ILE A 254 1.12 -10.43 13.05
CA ILE A 254 2.57 -10.30 12.84
C ILE A 254 3.31 -9.75 14.08
N GLY A 255 2.60 -9.13 15.04
CA GLY A 255 3.15 -8.71 16.35
C GLY A 255 3.79 -7.32 16.37
N SER A 256 4.10 -6.76 15.20
CA SER A 256 4.40 -5.33 14.98
C SER A 256 4.64 -5.11 13.49
N THR A 257 3.61 -4.69 12.75
CA THR A 257 3.84 -4.26 11.37
C THR A 257 4.32 -2.81 11.37
N SER A 258 5.15 -2.41 10.42
CA SER A 258 5.52 -0.99 10.33
C SER A 258 4.25 -0.16 10.08
N GLU A 259 4.09 0.97 10.79
CA GLU A 259 2.90 1.81 10.63
C GLU A 259 2.67 2.20 9.16
N ALA A 260 3.76 2.38 8.41
CA ALA A 260 3.71 2.71 6.98
C ALA A 260 3.24 1.55 6.09
N GLU A 261 3.56 0.29 6.39
CA GLU A 261 2.95 -0.84 5.67
C GLU A 261 1.43 -0.88 5.90
N MET A 262 0.98 -0.48 7.10
CA MET A 262 -0.45 -0.38 7.41
C MET A 262 -1.13 0.80 6.74
N GLU A 263 -0.39 1.86 6.36
CA GLU A 263 -0.97 2.97 5.58
C GLU A 263 -1.47 2.52 4.21
N TRP A 264 -0.80 1.55 3.56
CA TRP A 264 -1.32 0.94 2.33
C TRP A 264 -2.62 0.18 2.57
N VAL A 265 -2.70 -0.59 3.66
CA VAL A 265 -3.92 -1.34 4.03
C VAL A 265 -5.07 -0.37 4.35
N ARG A 266 -4.80 0.70 5.10
CA ARG A 266 -5.78 1.75 5.42
C ARG A 266 -6.26 2.45 4.16
N ALA A 267 -5.35 2.95 3.32
CA ALA A 267 -5.71 3.67 2.09
C ALA A 267 -6.54 2.79 1.14
N MET A 268 -6.17 1.51 1.01
CA MET A 268 -6.92 0.54 0.21
C MET A 268 -8.30 0.25 0.82
N SER A 269 -8.38 0.10 2.14
CA SER A 269 -9.65 -0.09 2.84
C SER A 269 -10.58 1.11 2.68
N ASP A 270 -10.06 2.34 2.79
CA ASP A 270 -10.81 3.58 2.60
C ASP A 270 -11.33 3.70 1.16
N TYR A 271 -10.49 3.36 0.18
CA TYR A 271 -10.88 3.29 -1.24
C TYR A 271 -12.00 2.28 -1.46
N ILE A 272 -11.85 1.05 -0.97
CA ILE A 272 -12.89 0.01 -1.10
C ILE A 272 -14.17 0.45 -0.40
N GLY A 273 -14.11 1.00 0.81
CA GLY A 273 -15.30 1.44 1.56
C GLY A 273 -16.07 2.57 0.87
N SER A 274 -15.36 3.54 0.29
CA SER A 274 -15.97 4.65 -0.45
C SER A 274 -16.58 4.23 -1.80
N GLU A 275 -15.92 3.32 -2.52
CA GLU A 275 -16.42 2.77 -3.79
C GLU A 275 -17.57 1.76 -3.59
N VAL A 276 -17.55 0.95 -2.52
CA VAL A 276 -18.58 -0.07 -2.24
C VAL A 276 -19.88 0.54 -1.70
N SER A 277 -19.82 1.70 -1.03
CA SER A 277 -21.02 2.47 -0.66
C SER A 277 -21.75 3.06 -1.88
N SER A 278 -21.08 3.18 -3.02
CA SER A 278 -21.68 3.46 -4.32
C SER A 278 -22.12 2.13 -4.96
N SER A 279 -23.25 1.62 -4.48
CA SER A 279 -23.85 0.32 -4.81
C SER A 279 -23.76 -0.07 -6.30
N HIS A 280 -23.28 -1.30 -6.57
CA HIS A 280 -23.28 -2.11 -7.82
C HIS A 280 -21.94 -2.47 -8.50
N LEU A 281 -20.77 -2.24 -7.88
CA LEU A 281 -19.52 -2.26 -8.67
C LEU A 281 -18.67 -3.54 -8.68
N LEU A 282 -19.05 -4.62 -7.97
CA LEU A 282 -18.50 -5.95 -8.29
C LEU A 282 -19.12 -6.59 -9.55
N SER A 283 -20.23 -6.06 -10.07
CA SER A 283 -20.83 -6.51 -11.34
C SER A 283 -20.87 -5.46 -12.47
N LYS A 284 -20.73 -4.15 -12.18
CA LYS A 284 -20.84 -3.08 -13.20
C LYS A 284 -19.60 -2.20 -13.43
N GLN A 285 -18.48 -2.36 -12.70
CA GLN A 285 -17.27 -1.55 -12.95
C GLN A 285 -16.42 -2.06 -14.15
N MET A 286 -17.10 -2.56 -15.19
CA MET A 286 -16.49 -3.00 -16.44
C MET A 286 -16.37 -1.90 -17.50
N GLY A 287 -16.73 -0.64 -17.20
CA GLY A 287 -16.77 0.45 -18.18
C GLY A 287 -15.55 1.38 -18.19
N ALA A 288 -15.07 1.84 -17.03
CA ALA A 288 -14.06 2.90 -16.95
C ALA A 288 -12.62 2.40 -16.81
N ALA A 289 -12.40 1.21 -16.26
CA ALA A 289 -11.07 0.60 -16.12
C ALA A 289 -10.57 -0.09 -17.41
N ARG A 290 -11.32 -0.02 -18.52
CA ARG A 290 -11.03 -0.80 -19.74
C ARG A 290 -9.71 -0.44 -20.42
N ASN A 291 -9.11 0.72 -20.13
CA ASN A 291 -8.01 1.23 -20.93
C ASN A 291 -6.69 1.46 -20.18
N CYS A 292 -6.63 1.32 -18.84
CA CYS A 292 -5.37 1.63 -18.13
C CYS A 292 -4.37 0.46 -18.14
N CYS A 293 -4.85 -0.79 -18.13
CA CYS A 293 -4.01 -1.98 -17.96
C CYS A 293 -3.95 -2.87 -19.22
N MET A 294 -4.58 -2.49 -20.34
CA MET A 294 -4.44 -3.24 -21.62
C MET A 294 -3.02 -3.13 -22.20
N ALA A 295 -2.26 -2.15 -21.73
CA ALA A 295 -0.81 -2.13 -21.84
C ALA A 295 -0.23 -2.29 -20.43
N ILE A 296 -0.33 -3.49 -19.85
CA ILE A 296 0.83 -4.01 -19.14
C ILE A 296 1.91 -4.02 -20.21
N GLN A 297 2.61 -2.89 -20.37
CA GLN A 297 3.85 -2.89 -21.13
C GLN A 297 4.65 -4.01 -20.48
N ALA A 298 5.03 -5.01 -21.28
CA ALA A 298 5.96 -6.05 -20.83
C ALA A 298 7.01 -5.35 -19.98
N ALA A 299 7.17 -5.81 -18.73
CA ALA A 299 7.97 -5.14 -17.71
C ALA A 299 9.17 -4.46 -18.38
N PRO A 300 9.24 -3.11 -18.39
CA PRO A 300 10.25 -2.40 -19.17
C PRO A 300 11.60 -3.04 -18.91
N ASP A 301 12.32 -3.41 -19.99
CA ASP A 301 13.63 -4.09 -19.98
C ASP A 301 14.41 -3.81 -18.71
N GLY A 302 14.67 -4.81 -17.85
CA GLY A 302 15.64 -4.83 -16.73
C GLY A 302 15.56 -3.75 -15.62
N ASP A 303 15.26 -2.52 -15.98
CA ASP A 303 15.33 -1.27 -15.23
C ASP A 303 13.99 -0.91 -14.55
N TRP A 304 12.88 -1.61 -14.83
CA TRP A 304 11.63 -1.34 -14.09
C TRP A 304 11.71 -1.75 -12.61
N ILE A 305 12.55 -2.74 -12.29
CA ILE A 305 12.76 -3.25 -10.92
C ILE A 305 13.88 -2.44 -10.24
N HIS A 306 13.76 -1.12 -10.23
CA HIS A 306 14.56 -0.28 -9.36
C HIS A 306 13.93 -0.24 -7.96
N ASP A 307 14.76 -0.03 -6.93
CA ASP A 307 14.31 0.21 -5.56
C ASP A 307 13.54 -0.97 -4.93
N LYS A 308 13.80 -2.22 -5.36
CA LYS A 308 13.17 -3.43 -4.75
C LYS A 308 13.45 -3.54 -3.26
N ASP A 309 14.61 -3.07 -2.82
CA ASP A 309 15.02 -2.96 -1.42
C ASP A 309 14.14 -2.01 -0.61
N GLN A 310 13.43 -1.07 -1.26
CA GLN A 310 12.47 -0.18 -0.61
C GLN A 310 11.11 -0.84 -0.35
N PHE A 311 10.84 -2.03 -0.90
CA PHE A 311 9.57 -2.73 -0.66
C PHE A 311 9.43 -3.12 0.83
N GLY A 312 8.34 -2.67 1.45
CA GLY A 312 8.09 -2.84 2.89
C GLY A 312 8.88 -1.86 3.78
N GLN A 313 9.65 -0.94 3.21
CA GLN A 313 10.21 0.18 3.97
C GLN A 313 9.15 1.24 4.24
N VAL A 314 9.42 2.06 5.27
CA VAL A 314 8.60 3.22 5.58
C VAL A 314 8.79 4.26 4.47
N SER A 315 7.71 4.73 3.85
CA SER A 315 7.82 5.77 2.83
C SER A 315 8.46 7.04 3.40
N ALA A 316 9.22 7.73 2.57
CA ALA A 316 9.88 8.97 2.98
C ALA A 316 8.85 10.06 3.35
N GLY A 317 7.70 10.09 2.69
CA GLY A 317 6.58 10.97 3.04
C GLY A 317 6.05 10.71 4.45
N TYR A 318 5.76 9.45 4.80
CA TYR A 318 5.34 9.10 6.15
C TYR A 318 6.41 9.40 7.21
N SER A 319 7.67 9.08 6.91
CA SER A 319 8.80 9.35 7.80
C SER A 319 8.94 10.84 8.11
N PHE A 320 8.88 11.68 7.07
CA PHE A 320 8.89 13.13 7.20
C PHE A 320 7.72 13.63 8.04
N PHE A 321 6.50 13.15 7.78
CA PHE A 321 5.33 13.53 8.55
C PHE A 321 5.44 13.17 10.03
N ARG A 322 5.93 11.96 10.35
CA ARG A 322 6.08 11.49 11.72
C ARG A 322 7.05 12.38 12.51
N GLU A 323 8.12 12.84 11.88
CA GLU A 323 9.00 13.84 12.49
C GLU A 323 8.28 15.19 12.61
N ALA A 324 7.71 15.69 11.52
CA ALA A 324 7.03 16.98 11.49
C ALA A 324 5.89 17.09 12.51
N ARG A 325 5.14 16.02 12.81
CA ARG A 325 4.03 16.08 13.78
C ARG A 325 4.49 16.09 15.24
N THR A 326 5.73 15.71 15.52
CA THR A 326 6.29 15.62 16.88
C THR A 326 7.15 16.82 17.24
N LEU A 327 7.72 17.49 16.23
CA LEU A 327 8.56 18.66 16.46
C LEU A 327 7.74 19.82 17.07
N PRO A 328 8.22 20.41 18.18
CA PRO A 328 7.46 21.43 18.91
C PRO A 328 7.27 22.72 18.10
N TYR A 329 8.08 22.91 17.05
CA TYR A 329 8.05 24.09 16.19
C TYR A 329 7.42 23.87 14.81
N SER A 330 6.86 22.69 14.56
CA SER A 330 6.24 22.40 13.28
C SER A 330 4.79 22.87 13.27
N PRO A 331 4.32 23.56 12.21
CA PRO A 331 2.90 23.85 12.01
C PRO A 331 2.03 22.60 11.94
N LEU A 332 2.61 21.42 11.69
CA LEU A 332 1.92 20.13 11.63
C LEU A 332 1.88 19.41 12.98
N ARG A 333 2.32 20.06 14.07
CA ARG A 333 2.34 19.42 15.39
C ARG A 333 0.95 18.92 15.76
N GLY A 334 0.84 17.64 16.10
CA GLY A 334 -0.43 17.02 16.46
C GLY A 334 -1.36 16.70 15.28
N ALA A 335 -0.97 16.98 14.04
CA ALA A 335 -1.78 16.63 12.87
C ALA A 335 -2.02 15.12 12.78
N ASP A 336 -3.18 14.75 12.24
CA ASP A 336 -3.50 13.37 11.89
C ASP A 336 -3.00 13.03 10.49
N PHE A 337 -2.48 11.81 10.30
CA PHE A 337 -1.97 11.40 9.00
C PHE A 337 -3.08 11.07 7.99
N GLY A 338 -4.30 10.76 8.45
CA GLY A 338 -5.43 10.42 7.59
C GLY A 338 -5.71 11.49 6.53
N VAL A 339 -5.52 12.75 6.88
CA VAL A 339 -5.64 13.90 5.94
C VAL A 339 -4.66 13.78 4.76
N PHE A 340 -3.46 13.25 4.99
CA PHE A 340 -2.44 13.08 3.95
C PHE A 340 -2.54 11.73 3.24
N ARG A 341 -3.10 10.71 3.91
CA ARG A 341 -3.34 9.37 3.36
C ARG A 341 -4.19 9.42 2.10
N GLN A 342 -5.23 10.27 2.06
CA GLN A 342 -6.12 10.40 0.90
C GLN A 342 -5.42 10.88 -0.39
N TYR A 343 -4.19 11.41 -0.25
CA TYR A 343 -3.33 11.83 -1.36
C TYR A 343 -2.19 10.85 -1.62
N GLY A 344 -2.12 9.72 -0.92
CA GLY A 344 -1.07 8.71 -1.08
C GLY A 344 0.29 9.09 -0.48
N PHE A 345 0.38 10.04 0.44
CA PHE A 345 1.68 10.52 0.97
C PHE A 345 2.47 9.44 1.71
N GLY A 346 1.77 8.42 2.23
CA GLY A 346 2.38 7.26 2.86
C GLY A 346 2.87 6.20 1.87
N LEU A 347 2.64 6.42 0.57
CA LEU A 347 2.66 5.39 -0.46
C LEU A 347 3.65 5.74 -1.58
N TRP A 348 3.75 7.01 -1.92
CA TRP A 348 4.59 7.47 -3.03
C TRP A 348 6.08 7.31 -2.76
N SER A 349 6.81 6.98 -3.83
CA SER A 349 8.25 6.95 -3.86
C SER A 349 8.84 8.31 -3.50
N THR A 350 10.06 8.29 -2.96
CA THR A 350 10.80 9.50 -2.58
C THR A 350 10.91 10.48 -3.75
N LYS A 351 11.27 9.98 -4.95
CA LYS A 351 11.40 10.79 -6.17
C LYS A 351 10.10 11.50 -6.54
N ARG A 352 8.95 10.81 -6.49
CA ARG A 352 7.64 11.41 -6.79
C ARG A 352 7.30 12.53 -5.80
N MET A 353 7.54 12.31 -4.51
CA MET A 353 7.30 13.31 -3.47
C MET A 353 8.22 14.53 -3.60
N MET A 354 9.50 14.32 -3.95
CA MET A 354 10.43 15.43 -4.28
C MET A 354 9.96 16.18 -5.54
N GLY A 355 9.44 15.47 -6.55
CA GLY A 355 8.84 16.05 -7.76
C GLY A 355 7.62 16.94 -7.50
N MET A 356 6.98 16.81 -6.34
CA MET A 356 5.91 17.72 -5.87
C MET A 356 6.40 18.80 -4.90
N ALA A 357 7.71 18.90 -4.67
CA ALA A 357 8.31 19.77 -3.65
C ALA A 357 7.74 19.53 -2.23
N LEU A 358 7.48 18.26 -1.91
CA LEU A 358 6.96 17.80 -0.63
C LEU A 358 8.00 17.03 0.20
N LEU A 359 9.18 16.78 -0.35
CA LEU A 359 10.34 16.24 0.35
C LEU A 359 11.61 17.01 -0.04
N PRO A 360 12.69 16.90 0.76
CA PRO A 360 13.94 17.59 0.47
C PRO A 360 14.52 17.19 -0.88
N ASP A 361 15.01 18.16 -1.62
CA ASP A 361 15.72 17.97 -2.87
C ASP A 361 17.10 18.65 -2.78
N PRO A 362 18.21 17.88 -2.76
CA PRO A 362 19.56 18.42 -2.61
C PRO A 362 19.88 19.57 -3.56
N GLN A 363 19.36 19.54 -4.79
CA GLN A 363 19.56 20.63 -5.75
C GLN A 363 18.77 21.88 -5.35
N MET A 364 17.52 21.72 -4.91
CA MET A 364 16.72 22.83 -4.38
C MET A 364 17.35 23.41 -3.09
N THR A 365 17.90 22.55 -2.22
CA THR A 365 18.64 22.95 -1.02
C THR A 365 19.76 23.91 -1.38
N GLU A 366 20.55 23.58 -2.40
CA GLU A 366 21.67 24.41 -2.83
C GLU A 366 21.19 25.71 -3.49
N GLU A 367 20.34 25.62 -4.52
CA GLU A 367 19.93 26.75 -5.35
C GLU A 367 19.13 27.81 -4.58
N ARG A 368 18.21 27.38 -3.72
CA ARG A 368 17.28 28.29 -3.02
C ARG A 368 17.74 28.63 -1.61
N PHE A 369 18.30 27.66 -0.91
CA PHE A 369 18.59 27.78 0.51
C PHE A 369 20.09 27.93 0.81
N GLY A 370 20.95 27.92 -0.21
CA GLY A 370 22.41 28.04 -0.06
C GLY A 370 22.99 26.90 0.78
N GLY A 371 22.49 25.68 0.57
CA GLY A 371 22.89 24.48 1.31
C GLY A 371 22.30 24.37 2.72
N ASN A 372 21.43 25.30 3.14
CA ASN A 372 20.84 25.28 4.47
C ASN A 372 19.60 24.38 4.57
N TRP A 373 19.81 23.12 4.95
CA TRP A 373 18.77 22.11 5.12
C TRP A 373 17.66 22.49 6.12
N GLN A 374 17.96 23.28 7.16
CA GLN A 374 16.95 23.68 8.15
C GLN A 374 15.91 24.62 7.53
N ASN A 375 16.34 25.54 6.67
CA ASN A 375 15.43 26.45 5.99
C ASN A 375 14.52 25.69 5.00
N GLU A 376 15.06 24.68 4.32
CA GLU A 376 14.28 23.80 3.46
C GLU A 376 13.25 23.00 4.25
N GLU A 377 13.65 22.38 5.37
CA GLU A 377 12.75 21.64 6.26
C GLU A 377 11.56 22.51 6.69
N HIS A 378 11.79 23.73 7.16
CA HIS A 378 10.70 24.63 7.54
C HIS A 378 9.83 25.06 6.35
N SER A 379 10.43 25.20 5.16
CA SER A 379 9.68 25.41 3.93
C SER A 379 8.78 24.21 3.60
N LEU A 380 9.26 22.99 3.82
CA LEU A 380 8.52 21.75 3.59
C LEU A 380 7.38 21.58 4.60
N PHE A 381 7.58 21.92 5.87
CA PHE A 381 6.48 21.95 6.85
C PHE A 381 5.36 22.88 6.40
N TYR A 382 5.71 24.06 5.87
CA TYR A 382 4.72 24.97 5.29
C TYR A 382 4.06 24.36 4.05
N SER A 383 4.82 23.68 3.16
CA SER A 383 4.24 23.00 1.99
C SER A 383 3.16 22.01 2.36
N TRP A 384 3.43 21.15 3.35
CA TRP A 384 2.46 20.19 3.87
C TRP A 384 1.28 20.88 4.56
N TYR A 385 1.53 21.90 5.39
CA TYR A 385 0.48 22.67 6.05
C TYR A 385 -0.44 23.37 5.05
N SER A 386 0.10 23.86 3.92
CA SER A 386 -0.65 24.57 2.88
C SER A 386 -1.63 23.70 2.08
N ILE A 387 -1.53 22.37 2.22
CA ILE A 387 -2.43 21.41 1.57
C ILE A 387 -3.72 21.23 2.38
N LEU A 388 -3.68 21.50 3.69
CA LEU A 388 -4.82 21.33 4.58
C LEU A 388 -5.97 22.25 4.14
N THR A 389 -7.17 21.70 4.11
CA THR A 389 -8.41 22.46 3.91
C THR A 389 -8.68 23.37 5.11
N ALA A 390 -9.58 24.34 4.93
CA ALA A 390 -9.95 25.25 6.02
C ALA A 390 -10.48 24.50 7.26
N GLN A 391 -11.23 23.40 7.06
CA GLN A 391 -11.73 22.60 8.19
C GLN A 391 -10.60 21.83 8.89
N GLU A 392 -9.73 21.17 8.13
CA GLU A 392 -8.59 20.41 8.69
C GLU A 392 -7.61 21.34 9.44
N LEU A 393 -7.47 22.59 9.01
CA LEU A 393 -6.71 23.62 9.72
C LEU A 393 -7.34 23.96 11.08
N VAL A 394 -8.67 24.12 11.14
CA VAL A 394 -9.38 24.37 12.41
C VAL A 394 -9.19 23.18 13.37
N ASP A 395 -9.37 21.96 12.88
CA ASP A 395 -9.24 20.75 13.70
C ASP A 395 -7.79 20.59 14.24
N LEU A 396 -6.80 20.92 13.41
CA LEU A 396 -5.39 20.95 13.80
C LEU A 396 -5.12 22.01 14.86
N GLU A 397 -5.63 23.22 14.70
CA GLU A 397 -5.45 24.32 15.65
C GLU A 397 -6.11 24.02 17.00
N ASP A 398 -7.30 23.41 17.01
CA ASP A 398 -7.97 22.98 18.24
C ASP A 398 -7.19 21.88 18.95
N THR A 399 -6.61 20.94 18.20
CA THR A 399 -5.69 19.92 18.74
C THR A 399 -4.46 20.58 19.35
N GLN A 400 -3.83 21.53 18.67
CA GLN A 400 -2.65 22.23 19.15
C GLN A 400 -2.94 23.07 20.39
N ARG A 401 -4.09 23.77 20.44
CA ARG A 401 -4.55 24.55 21.58
C ARG A 401 -4.75 23.67 22.82
N THR A 402 -5.35 22.50 22.64
CA THR A 402 -5.60 21.54 23.74
C THR A 402 -4.30 21.02 24.36
N HIS A 403 -3.25 20.87 23.55
CA HIS A 403 -1.93 20.40 23.99
C HIS A 403 -0.95 21.54 24.30
N TRP A 404 -1.42 22.78 24.29
CA TRP A 404 -0.59 23.94 24.61
C TRP A 404 -0.29 23.94 26.11
N PRO A 405 0.98 24.04 26.53
CA PRO A 405 1.32 24.11 27.94
C PRO A 405 0.71 25.38 28.56
N ASN A 406 -0.12 25.18 29.59
CA ASN A 406 -0.71 26.24 30.40
C ASN A 406 0.30 26.97 31.28
#